data_AF-A0A1V5JKG8-F1
#
_entry.id   AF-A0A1V5JKG8-F1
#
_cell.length_a   1.000
_cell.length_b   1.000
_cell.length_c   1.000
_cell.angle_alpha   90.00
_cell.angle_beta   90.00
_cell.angle_gamma   90.00
#
_symmetry.space_group_name_H-M   'P 1'
#
loop_
_entity.id
_entity.type
_entity.pdbx_description
1 polymer ?
#
loop_
_entity_poly.entity_id
_entity_poly.type
_entity_poly.pdbx_seq_one_letter_code
_entity_poly.pdbx_strand_id
1 'polypeptide(L)'
;MTPYPSGKKRPDGEPYLYYTCLSAIKDRPHRTCTVRSLPARAFEAAYIESLEQLAADPSLVERCMIEGAAADRREVAQLQKRLGRLQSELADADRRMGRLLAVFEESEVVPEGMKARCCELGEQQAGLRLEIAQVQRELDDLGGEAPTPQEVADLLRGFTDEIRDLPLSEKKARIRSLITRIDYYLTSPSEGPEGAESPDSEGLFRTSALWVITRINAKAPESGDSGALRAIPYNLSAESSGMGFCGSPASRHRRMSLAVGQVVVLGCWEPPSRPAVRPGGRGSESPEARRERFRKLLESGRYRSQSELAAALGCTQPWISRVLRGNV
;
A
#
# COMPACT_ATOMS: atom_id res chain seq x y z
N MET A 1 -0.40 -3.10 -5.70
CA MET A 1 -1.34 -4.02 -5.02
C MET A 1 -2.13 -4.79 -6.09
N THR A 2 -2.58 -6.02 -5.83
CA THR A 2 -3.47 -6.76 -6.75
C THR A 2 -4.83 -6.90 -6.06
N PRO A 3 -5.94 -6.47 -6.67
CA PRO A 3 -7.24 -6.57 -6.03
C PRO A 3 -7.69 -8.04 -5.94
N TYR A 4 -8.42 -8.37 -4.88
CA TYR A 4 -8.95 -9.70 -4.64
C TYR A 4 -10.39 -9.83 -5.16
N PRO A 5 -10.72 -10.92 -5.88
CA PRO A 5 -12.10 -11.19 -6.27
C PRO A 5 -12.91 -11.58 -5.04
N SER A 6 -14.09 -10.97 -4.91
CA SER A 6 -15.09 -11.43 -3.96
C SER A 6 -15.88 -12.61 -4.54
N GLY A 7 -16.56 -13.36 -3.68
CA GLY A 7 -17.51 -14.39 -4.13
C GLY A 7 -18.75 -13.85 -4.83
N LYS A 8 -18.95 -12.52 -4.86
CA LYS A 8 -20.07 -11.87 -5.55
C LYS A 8 -19.69 -11.49 -6.96
N LYS A 9 -20.64 -11.65 -7.88
CA LYS A 9 -20.53 -11.23 -9.27
C LYS A 9 -21.47 -10.06 -9.55
N ARG A 10 -21.04 -9.19 -10.44
CA ARG A 10 -21.81 -8.11 -11.03
C ARG A 10 -22.84 -8.67 -12.04
N PRO A 11 -23.79 -7.85 -12.52
CA PRO A 11 -24.75 -8.27 -13.54
C PRO A 11 -24.11 -8.77 -14.84
N ASP A 12 -22.91 -8.29 -15.16
CA ASP A 12 -22.07 -8.71 -16.30
C ASP A 12 -21.38 -10.07 -16.08
N GLY A 13 -21.54 -10.69 -14.90
CA GLY A 13 -20.89 -11.95 -14.53
C GLY A 13 -19.47 -11.83 -13.99
N GLU A 14 -18.89 -10.62 -13.99
CA GLU A 14 -17.53 -10.37 -13.49
C GLU A 14 -17.51 -10.29 -11.95
N PRO A 15 -16.47 -10.79 -11.27
CA PRO A 15 -16.38 -10.71 -9.82
C PRO A 15 -16.18 -9.26 -9.36
N TYR A 16 -16.81 -8.88 -8.23
CA TYR A 16 -16.47 -7.62 -7.56
C TYR A 16 -15.04 -7.70 -7.01
N LEU A 17 -14.24 -6.67 -7.31
CA LEU A 17 -12.82 -6.60 -6.94
C LEU A 17 -12.60 -5.62 -5.78
N TYR A 18 -11.74 -6.01 -4.84
CA TYR A 18 -11.42 -5.21 -3.66
C TYR A 18 -9.92 -5.10 -3.38
N TYR A 19 -9.50 -3.91 -2.97
CA TYR A 19 -8.25 -3.67 -2.29
C TYR A 19 -8.46 -3.87 -0.79
N THR A 20 -7.65 -4.73 -0.16
CA THR A 20 -7.80 -5.07 1.26
C THR A 20 -6.49 -4.84 1.99
N CYS A 21 -6.56 -4.18 3.15
CA CYS A 21 -5.39 -3.97 4.00
C CYS A 21 -4.82 -5.32 4.49
N LEU A 22 -3.53 -5.56 4.28
CA LEU A 22 -2.89 -6.83 4.64
C LEU A 22 -2.93 -7.09 6.16
N SER A 23 -2.74 -6.06 6.98
CA SER A 23 -2.87 -6.17 8.44
C SER A 23 -4.31 -6.54 8.85
N ALA A 24 -5.32 -6.07 8.12
CA ALA A 24 -6.71 -6.47 8.35
C ALA A 24 -6.99 -7.95 8.00
N ILE A 25 -6.21 -8.55 7.09
CA ILE A 25 -6.31 -9.97 6.71
C ILE A 25 -5.59 -10.86 7.73
N LYS A 26 -4.38 -10.46 8.15
CA LYS A 26 -3.48 -11.26 8.99
C LYS A 26 -3.84 -11.20 10.48
N ASP A 27 -4.15 -10.02 11.02
CA ASP A 27 -4.20 -9.79 12.48
C ASP A 27 -5.63 -9.81 13.04
N ARG A 28 -6.43 -10.82 12.64
CA ARG A 28 -7.90 -10.91 12.80
C ARG A 28 -8.50 -10.48 14.18
N PRO A 29 -7.83 -10.60 15.35
CA PRO A 29 -8.38 -10.13 16.63
C PRO A 29 -7.94 -8.72 17.10
N HIS A 30 -6.86 -8.10 16.59
CA HIS A 30 -6.35 -6.81 17.09
C HIS A 30 -6.47 -5.72 16.01
N ARG A 31 -7.62 -5.05 15.97
CA ARG A 31 -8.05 -4.23 14.83
C ARG A 31 -7.89 -2.74 15.09
N THR A 32 -7.04 -2.05 14.33
CA THR A 32 -6.96 -0.57 14.34
C THR A 32 -7.10 0.08 12.95
N CYS A 33 -7.00 -0.68 11.85
CA CYS A 33 -7.12 -0.09 10.51
C CYS A 33 -8.59 0.25 10.18
N THR A 34 -8.84 1.54 9.93
CA THR A 34 -10.16 2.12 9.63
C THR A 34 -10.62 1.79 8.20
N VAL A 35 -9.70 1.76 7.22
CA VAL A 35 -10.01 1.39 5.83
C VAL A 35 -9.68 -0.08 5.55
N ARG A 36 -10.64 -0.96 5.87
CA ARG A 36 -10.44 -2.42 5.74
C ARG A 36 -10.44 -2.91 4.30
N SER A 37 -11.39 -2.42 3.52
CA SER A 37 -11.62 -2.87 2.15
C SER A 37 -12.11 -1.70 1.32
N LEU A 38 -11.61 -1.62 0.09
CA LEU A 38 -11.83 -0.53 -0.83
C LEU A 38 -12.26 -1.12 -2.19
N PRO A 39 -13.41 -0.72 -2.75
CA PRO A 39 -13.86 -1.22 -4.05
C PRO A 39 -12.87 -0.81 -5.14
N ALA A 40 -12.24 -1.79 -5.79
CA ALA A 40 -11.10 -1.52 -6.67
C ALA A 40 -11.47 -0.61 -7.85
N ARG A 41 -12.53 -0.95 -8.59
CA ARG A 41 -12.93 -0.19 -9.79
C ARG A 41 -13.41 1.22 -9.48
N ALA A 42 -14.20 1.39 -8.42
CA ALA A 42 -14.70 2.71 -8.02
C ALA A 42 -13.55 3.61 -7.54
N PHE A 43 -12.62 3.05 -6.78
CA PHE A 43 -11.42 3.77 -6.35
C PHE A 43 -10.51 4.14 -7.52
N GLU A 44 -10.24 3.19 -8.42
CA GLU A 44 -9.41 3.44 -9.61
C GLU A 44 -10.00 4.53 -10.50
N ALA A 45 -11.32 4.51 -10.75
CA ALA A 45 -11.99 5.54 -11.53
C ALA A 45 -11.89 6.92 -10.87
N ALA A 46 -12.24 7.01 -9.58
CA ALA A 46 -12.19 8.27 -8.84
C ALA A 46 -10.76 8.80 -8.70
N TYR A 47 -9.77 7.92 -8.61
CA TYR A 47 -8.35 8.27 -8.58
C TYR A 47 -7.84 8.80 -9.92
N ILE A 48 -8.27 8.21 -11.05
CA ILE A 48 -7.92 8.72 -12.38
C ILE A 48 -8.57 10.09 -12.59
N GLU A 49 -9.85 10.24 -12.25
CA GLU A 49 -10.55 11.52 -12.33
C GLU A 49 -9.87 12.61 -11.50
N SER A 50 -9.39 12.27 -10.30
CA SER A 50 -8.70 13.23 -9.45
C SER A 50 -7.34 13.65 -10.04
N LEU A 51 -6.63 12.74 -10.72
CA LEU A 51 -5.43 13.10 -11.50
C LEU A 51 -5.77 13.99 -12.71
N GLU A 52 -6.88 13.75 -13.40
CA GLU A 52 -7.35 14.60 -14.52
C GLU A 52 -7.67 16.02 -14.03
N GLN A 53 -8.37 16.16 -12.89
CA GLN A 53 -8.65 17.46 -12.27
C GLN A 53 -7.36 18.20 -11.88
N LEU A 54 -6.40 17.47 -11.29
CA LEU A 54 -5.09 18.02 -10.97
C LEU A 54 -4.33 18.47 -12.22
N ALA A 55 -4.38 17.70 -13.30
CA ALA A 55 -3.74 18.04 -14.58
C ALA A 55 -4.37 19.24 -15.31
N ALA A 56 -5.64 19.54 -15.01
CA ALA A 56 -6.38 20.64 -15.60
C ALA A 56 -6.07 21.99 -14.95
N ASP A 57 -5.59 22.01 -13.70
CA ASP A 57 -5.35 23.24 -12.93
C ASP A 57 -3.91 23.30 -12.39
N PRO A 58 -2.99 24.00 -13.09
CA PRO A 58 -1.62 24.21 -12.63
C PRO A 58 -1.50 24.87 -11.25
N SER A 59 -2.52 25.62 -10.79
CA SER A 59 -2.51 26.23 -9.45
C SER A 59 -2.78 25.21 -8.34
N LEU A 60 -3.58 24.16 -8.62
CA LEU A 60 -3.72 23.00 -7.73
C LEU A 60 -2.40 22.23 -7.66
N VAL A 61 -1.74 22.03 -8.80
CA VAL A 61 -0.42 21.40 -8.86
C VAL A 61 0.59 22.17 -8.02
N GLU A 62 0.66 23.50 -8.15
CA GLU A 62 1.55 24.35 -7.37
C GLU A 62 1.32 24.19 -5.86
N ARG A 63 0.06 24.20 -5.41
CA ARG A 63 -0.26 23.96 -3.99
C ARG A 63 0.22 22.59 -3.51
N CYS A 64 -0.05 21.54 -4.28
CA CYS A 64 0.42 20.19 -3.96
C CYS A 64 1.95 20.09 -3.96
N MET A 65 2.64 20.82 -4.84
CA MET A 65 4.11 20.91 -4.85
C MET A 65 4.64 21.61 -3.60
N ILE A 66 4.02 22.70 -3.15
CA ILE A 66 4.43 23.42 -1.93
C ILE A 66 4.28 22.53 -0.69
N GLU A 67 3.14 21.83 -0.59
CA GLU A 67 2.88 20.87 0.49
C GLU A 67 3.84 19.68 0.45
N GLY A 68 4.07 19.12 -0.73
CA GLY A 68 5.04 18.06 -0.97
C GLY A 68 6.46 18.48 -0.58
N ALA A 69 6.89 19.68 -0.95
CA ALA A 69 8.19 20.22 -0.58
C ALA A 69 8.36 20.35 0.94
N ALA A 70 7.28 20.63 1.69
CA ALA A 70 7.34 20.64 3.15
C ALA A 70 7.54 19.24 3.75
N ALA A 71 6.93 18.22 3.15
CA ALA A 71 7.16 16.82 3.52
C ALA A 71 8.57 16.37 3.15
N ASP A 72 9.04 16.69 1.94
CA ASP A 72 10.39 16.38 1.46
C ASP A 72 11.46 17.03 2.36
N ARG A 73 11.27 18.29 2.80
CA ARG A 73 12.19 18.94 3.78
C ARG A 73 12.33 18.14 5.07
N ARG A 74 11.24 17.54 5.57
CA ARG A 74 11.27 16.69 6.78
C ARG A 74 11.99 15.37 6.50
N GLU A 75 11.73 14.76 5.35
CA GLU A 75 12.38 13.52 4.90
C GLU A 75 13.90 13.73 4.71
N VAL A 76 14.30 14.81 4.03
CA VAL A 76 15.70 15.24 3.90
C VAL A 76 16.36 15.42 5.26
N ALA A 77 15.72 16.11 6.22
CA ALA A 77 16.27 16.29 7.56
C ALA A 77 16.47 14.94 8.29
N GLN A 78 15.53 14.00 8.14
CA GLN A 78 15.64 12.65 8.71
C GLN A 78 16.77 11.85 8.06
N LEU A 79 16.90 11.90 6.73
CA LEU A 79 17.95 11.23 5.98
C LEU A 79 19.33 11.81 6.31
N GLN A 80 19.46 13.12 6.43
CA GLN A 80 20.70 13.77 6.87
C GLN A 80 21.10 13.34 8.29
N LYS A 81 20.13 13.26 9.22
CA LYS A 81 20.39 12.75 10.57
C LYS A 81 20.83 11.28 10.56
N ARG A 82 20.19 10.45 9.73
CA ARG A 82 20.59 9.04 9.54
C ARG A 82 21.99 8.94 8.95
N LEU A 83 22.31 9.75 7.94
CA LEU A 83 23.63 9.81 7.32
C LEU A 83 24.72 10.16 8.34
N GLY A 84 24.51 11.20 9.15
CA GLY A 84 25.46 11.60 10.19
C GLY A 84 25.68 10.49 11.23
N ARG A 85 24.62 9.76 11.61
CA ARG A 85 24.72 8.60 12.49
C ARG A 85 25.55 7.47 11.85
N LEU A 86 25.24 7.08 10.62
CA LEU A 86 25.96 6.01 9.91
C LEU A 86 27.43 6.36 9.71
N GLN A 87 27.76 7.61 9.38
CA GLN A 87 29.13 8.09 9.27
C GLN A 87 29.87 8.02 10.60
N SER A 88 29.20 8.34 11.71
CA SER A 88 29.78 8.22 13.06
C SER A 88 30.04 6.75 13.42
N GLU A 89 29.10 5.85 13.13
CA GLU A 89 29.26 4.40 13.33
C GLU A 89 30.40 3.83 12.50
N LEU A 90 30.57 4.29 11.25
CA LEU A 90 31.69 3.90 10.38
C LEU A 90 33.03 4.38 10.96
N ALA A 91 33.11 5.64 11.39
CA ALA A 91 34.32 6.18 12.01
C ALA A 91 34.71 5.43 13.29
N ASP A 92 33.74 5.02 14.10
CA ASP A 92 33.97 4.21 15.30
C ASP A 92 34.44 2.78 14.94
N ALA A 93 33.88 2.17 13.90
CA ALA A 93 34.34 0.88 13.39
C ALA A 93 35.78 0.97 12.85
N ASP A 94 36.10 2.02 12.08
CA ASP A 94 37.46 2.29 11.59
C ASP A 94 38.46 2.47 12.74
N ARG A 95 38.08 3.20 13.80
CA ARG A 95 38.92 3.35 14.99
C ARG A 95 39.16 2.03 15.72
N ARG A 96 38.13 1.18 15.84
CA ARG A 96 38.25 -0.15 16.48
C ARG A 96 39.15 -1.07 15.65
N MET A 97 39.00 -1.03 14.33
CA MET A 97 39.87 -1.77 13.41
C MET A 97 41.33 -1.32 13.55
N GLY A 98 41.60 -0.01 13.51
CA GLY A 98 42.95 0.54 13.66
C GLY A 98 43.62 0.13 14.97
N ARG A 99 42.88 0.12 16.08
CA ARG A 99 43.41 -0.37 17.36
C ARG A 99 43.79 -1.85 17.34
N LEU A 100 42.99 -2.70 16.67
CA LEU A 100 43.31 -4.12 16.55
C LEU A 100 44.54 -4.35 15.66
N LEU A 101 44.64 -3.61 14.56
CA LEU A 101 45.80 -3.68 13.67
C LEU A 101 47.09 -3.23 14.36
N ALA A 102 47.05 -2.17 15.17
CA ALA A 102 48.21 -1.73 15.96
C ALA A 102 48.71 -2.83 16.92
N VAL A 103 47.81 -3.59 17.53
CA VAL A 103 48.18 -4.73 18.39
C VAL A 103 48.84 -5.87 17.59
N PHE A 104 48.47 -6.04 16.32
CA PHE A 104 49.16 -7.02 15.45
C PHE A 104 50.57 -6.59 15.06
N GLU A 105 50.79 -5.30 14.84
CA GLU A 105 52.12 -4.78 14.51
C GLU A 105 53.12 -5.01 15.65
N GLU A 106 52.64 -5.04 16.90
CA GLU A 106 53.47 -5.26 18.10
C GLU A 106 53.64 -6.74 18.49
N SER A 107 52.94 -7.68 17.84
CA SER A 107 52.87 -9.08 18.27
C SER A 107 53.35 -10.09 17.21
N GLU A 108 54.28 -10.98 17.57
CA GLU A 108 54.78 -12.03 16.68
C GLU A 108 53.74 -13.13 16.38
N VAL A 109 52.74 -13.32 17.26
CA VAL A 109 51.71 -14.36 17.12
C VAL A 109 50.33 -13.75 17.28
N VAL A 110 49.58 -13.73 16.19
CA VAL A 110 48.21 -13.21 16.16
C VAL A 110 47.18 -14.29 16.53
N PRO A 111 46.44 -14.14 17.65
CA PRO A 111 45.38 -15.07 18.02
C PRO A 111 44.27 -15.14 16.98
N GLU A 112 43.74 -16.33 16.73
CA GLU A 112 42.69 -16.57 15.73
C GLU A 112 41.39 -15.79 16.04
N GLY A 113 41.07 -15.62 17.33
CA GLY A 113 39.93 -14.78 17.76
C GLY A 113 40.06 -13.30 17.38
N MET A 114 41.28 -12.77 17.27
CA MET A 114 41.47 -11.39 16.80
C MET A 114 41.31 -11.28 15.27
N LYS A 115 41.76 -12.30 14.52
CA LYS A 115 41.50 -12.37 13.07
C LYS A 115 40.00 -12.40 12.78
N ALA A 116 39.26 -13.24 13.49
CA ALA A 116 37.80 -13.29 13.41
C ALA A 116 37.16 -11.92 13.70
N ARG A 117 37.65 -11.23 14.73
CA ARG A 117 37.14 -9.89 15.07
C ARG A 117 37.43 -8.84 13.99
N CYS A 118 38.56 -8.92 13.30
CA CYS A 118 38.84 -8.09 12.14
C CYS A 118 37.93 -8.42 10.95
N CYS A 119 37.62 -9.68 10.70
CA CYS A 119 36.64 -10.05 9.67
C CYS A 119 35.26 -9.45 9.98
N GLU A 120 34.77 -9.59 11.21
CA GLU A 120 33.48 -9.03 11.64
C GLU A 120 33.41 -7.50 11.48
N LEU A 121 34.48 -6.79 11.90
CA LEU A 121 34.54 -5.33 11.74
C LEU A 121 34.64 -4.92 10.27
N GLY A 122 35.33 -5.72 9.43
CA GLY A 122 35.40 -5.49 7.98
C GLY A 122 34.04 -5.65 7.29
N GLU A 123 33.28 -6.68 7.66
CA GLU A 123 31.90 -6.87 7.19
C GLU A 123 30.99 -5.72 7.65
N GLN A 124 31.13 -5.29 8.92
CA GLN A 124 30.39 -4.16 9.44
C GLN A 124 30.71 -2.86 8.67
N GLN A 125 31.98 -2.57 8.40
CA GLN A 125 32.40 -1.41 7.59
C GLN A 125 31.82 -1.46 6.18
N ALA A 126 31.85 -2.63 5.53
CA ALA A 126 31.28 -2.82 4.19
C ALA A 126 29.76 -2.57 4.18
N GLY A 127 29.03 -3.10 5.17
CA GLY A 127 27.60 -2.86 5.36
C GLY A 127 27.28 -1.37 5.57
N LEU A 128 28.01 -0.71 6.49
CA LEU A 128 27.83 0.72 6.76
C LEU A 128 28.09 1.58 5.53
N ARG A 129 29.14 1.29 4.75
CA ARG A 129 29.44 2.00 3.50
C ARG A 129 28.34 1.84 2.46
N LEU A 130 27.78 0.64 2.33
CA LEU A 130 26.65 0.39 1.43
C LEU A 130 25.41 1.19 1.85
N GLU A 131 25.08 1.21 3.13
CA GLU A 131 23.95 2.01 3.65
C GLU A 131 24.17 3.51 3.47
N ILE A 132 25.38 4.01 3.72
CA ILE A 132 25.74 5.42 3.47
C ILE A 132 25.51 5.75 1.99
N ALA A 133 25.97 4.91 1.06
CA ALA A 133 25.78 5.11 -0.37
C ALA A 133 24.31 5.01 -0.81
N GLN A 134 23.47 4.26 -0.09
CA GLN A 134 22.02 4.24 -0.32
C GLN A 134 21.38 5.56 0.15
N VAL A 135 21.66 5.98 1.38
CA VAL A 135 21.10 7.22 1.95
C VAL A 135 21.55 8.46 1.18
N GLN A 136 22.80 8.50 0.70
CA GLN A 136 23.29 9.57 -0.15
C GLN A 136 22.54 9.64 -1.48
N ARG A 137 22.29 8.50 -2.13
CA ARG A 137 21.47 8.46 -3.34
C ARG A 137 20.04 8.93 -3.09
N GLU A 138 19.44 8.57 -1.96
CA GLU A 138 18.11 9.06 -1.58
C GLU A 138 18.10 10.59 -1.37
N LEU A 139 19.16 11.16 -0.80
CA LEU A 139 19.31 12.61 -0.65
C LEU A 139 19.52 13.32 -1.99
N ASP A 140 20.35 12.77 -2.87
CA ASP A 140 20.58 13.31 -4.22
C ASP A 140 19.28 13.28 -5.05
N ASP A 141 18.51 12.20 -4.93
CA ASP A 141 17.20 12.05 -5.56
C ASP A 141 16.22 13.14 -5.11
N LEU A 142 16.30 13.60 -3.86
CA LEU A 142 15.45 14.68 -3.31
C LEU A 142 15.99 16.10 -3.61
N GLY A 143 17.27 16.22 -4.00
CA GLY A 143 17.96 17.50 -4.21
C GLY A 143 17.98 18.01 -5.66
N GLY A 144 17.30 17.33 -6.59
CA GLY A 144 17.22 17.72 -8.00
C GLY A 144 16.50 19.05 -8.26
N GLU A 145 16.70 19.61 -9.45
CA GLU A 145 15.96 20.80 -9.89
C GLU A 145 14.46 20.47 -10.02
N ALA A 146 13.63 21.17 -9.26
CA ALA A 146 12.19 20.92 -9.22
C ALA A 146 11.54 21.35 -10.55
N PRO A 147 10.68 20.51 -11.16
CA PRO A 147 9.94 20.90 -12.35
C PRO A 147 8.96 22.03 -12.02
N THR A 148 8.57 22.79 -13.04
CA THR A 148 7.52 23.80 -12.89
C THR A 148 6.14 23.14 -12.71
N PRO A 149 5.17 23.81 -12.07
CA PRO A 149 3.79 23.31 -11.97
C PRO A 149 3.18 22.97 -13.33
N GLN A 150 3.54 23.74 -14.36
CA GLN A 150 3.07 23.51 -15.73
C GLN A 150 3.62 22.20 -16.33
N GLU A 151 4.91 21.93 -16.17
CA GLU A 151 5.52 20.67 -16.63
C GLU A 151 4.89 19.45 -15.95
N VAL A 152 4.55 19.56 -14.67
CA VAL A 152 3.87 18.50 -13.92
C VAL A 152 2.42 18.32 -14.41
N ALA A 153 1.69 19.41 -14.64
CA ALA A 153 0.33 19.36 -15.17
C ALA A 153 0.28 18.71 -16.56
N ASP A 154 1.22 19.07 -17.45
CA ASP A 154 1.29 18.51 -18.80
C ASP A 154 1.68 17.03 -18.79
N LEU A 155 2.60 16.63 -17.91
CA LEU A 155 2.95 15.21 -17.70
C LEU A 155 1.75 14.40 -17.18
N LEU A 156 0.99 14.95 -16.24
CA LEU A 156 -0.21 14.29 -15.72
C LEU A 156 -1.29 14.15 -16.80
N ARG A 157 -1.49 15.19 -17.63
CA ARG A 157 -2.46 15.17 -18.72
C ARG A 157 -2.12 14.09 -19.75
N GLY A 158 -0.86 14.06 -20.21
CA GLY A 158 -0.40 13.02 -21.14
C GLY A 158 -0.53 11.61 -20.54
N PHE A 159 -0.24 11.46 -19.25
CA PHE A 159 -0.43 10.20 -18.55
C PHE A 159 -1.90 9.77 -18.49
N THR A 160 -2.83 10.65 -18.11
CA THR A 160 -4.26 10.32 -18.00
C THR A 160 -4.88 9.97 -19.35
N ASP A 161 -4.46 10.64 -20.42
CA ASP A 161 -4.90 10.36 -21.78
C ASP A 161 -4.42 8.97 -22.24
N GLU A 162 -3.14 8.67 -22.04
CA GLU A 162 -2.55 7.38 -22.42
C GLU A 162 -3.19 6.20 -21.67
N ILE A 163 -3.40 6.32 -20.35
CA ILE A 163 -3.93 5.20 -19.58
C ILE A 163 -5.37 4.85 -19.92
N ARG A 164 -6.14 5.69 -20.62
CA ARG A 164 -7.56 5.41 -20.89
C ARG A 164 -7.72 4.19 -21.80
N ASP A 165 -6.94 4.14 -22.87
CA ASP A 165 -7.09 3.17 -23.96
C ASP A 165 -6.18 1.93 -23.82
N LEU A 166 -5.22 1.95 -22.90
CA LEU A 166 -4.31 0.83 -22.70
C LEU A 166 -5.04 -0.44 -22.17
N PRO A 167 -4.57 -1.65 -22.56
CA PRO A 167 -5.03 -2.89 -21.94
C PRO A 167 -4.55 -2.99 -20.48
N LEU A 168 -5.22 -3.82 -19.66
CA LEU A 168 -5.00 -3.88 -18.20
C LEU A 168 -3.53 -4.15 -17.80
N SER A 169 -2.83 -5.01 -18.54
CA SER A 169 -1.42 -5.33 -18.32
C SER A 169 -0.52 -4.10 -18.53
N GLU A 170 -0.78 -3.33 -19.58
CA GLU A 170 -0.03 -2.13 -19.95
C GLU A 170 -0.38 -0.95 -19.04
N LYS A 171 -1.66 -0.77 -18.71
CA LYS A 171 -2.13 0.17 -17.67
C LYS A 171 -1.35 0.00 -16.38
N LYS A 172 -1.20 -1.25 -15.91
CA LYS A 172 -0.46 -1.56 -14.69
C LYS A 172 1.02 -1.22 -14.79
N ALA A 173 1.65 -1.47 -15.94
CA ALA A 173 3.04 -1.12 -16.17
C ALA A 173 3.23 0.41 -16.21
N ARG A 174 2.33 1.12 -16.88
CA ARG A 174 2.34 2.59 -17.00
C ARG A 174 2.10 3.28 -15.66
N ILE A 175 1.12 2.82 -14.88
CA ILE A 175 0.90 3.31 -13.51
C ILE A 175 2.15 3.11 -12.66
N ARG A 176 2.83 1.96 -12.75
CA ARG A 176 4.06 1.70 -11.99
C ARG A 176 5.26 2.53 -12.43
N SER A 177 5.31 2.98 -13.69
CA SER A 177 6.42 3.83 -14.13
C SER A 177 6.33 5.23 -13.51
N LEU A 178 5.11 5.74 -13.34
CA LEU A 178 4.87 7.10 -12.87
C LEU A 178 4.55 7.16 -11.37
N ILE A 179 3.74 6.25 -10.85
CA ILE A 179 3.28 6.27 -9.47
C ILE A 179 4.05 5.21 -8.67
N THR A 180 4.83 5.68 -7.70
CA THR A 180 5.63 4.79 -6.84
C THR A 180 4.83 4.30 -5.64
N ARG A 181 3.96 5.16 -5.10
CA ARG A 181 3.19 4.87 -3.89
C ARG A 181 1.88 5.65 -3.87
N ILE A 182 0.84 5.01 -3.36
CA ILE A 182 -0.47 5.61 -3.11
C ILE A 182 -0.81 5.28 -1.65
N ASP A 183 -0.85 6.31 -0.82
CA ASP A 183 -1.33 6.22 0.56
C ASP A 183 -2.76 6.78 0.60
N TYR A 184 -3.65 6.13 1.36
CA TYR A 184 -5.04 6.58 1.49
C TYR A 184 -5.50 6.53 2.94
N TYR A 185 -6.28 7.53 3.34
CA TYR A 185 -6.80 7.70 4.69
C TYR A 185 -8.29 8.05 4.62
N LEU A 186 -9.07 7.64 5.63
CA LEU A 186 -10.44 8.12 5.77
C LEU A 186 -10.40 9.57 6.27
N THR A 187 -11.03 10.47 5.54
CA THR A 187 -11.27 11.83 6.01
C THR A 187 -12.55 11.81 6.84
N SER A 188 -12.52 12.35 8.06
CA SER A 188 -13.76 12.65 8.79
C SER A 188 -14.51 13.77 8.08
N PRO A 189 -15.84 13.73 7.97
CA PRO A 189 -16.63 14.75 7.28
C PRO A 189 -16.47 16.18 7.85
N SER A 190 -15.83 16.35 9.00
CA SER A 190 -15.51 17.64 9.61
C SER A 190 -14.25 18.33 9.08
N GLU A 191 -13.45 17.68 8.20
CA GLU A 191 -12.19 18.23 7.64
C GLU A 191 -12.24 18.41 6.12
N GLY A 192 -13.43 18.29 5.51
CA GLY A 192 -13.63 18.64 4.10
C GLY A 192 -13.61 20.17 3.88
N PRO A 193 -13.36 20.64 2.64
CA PRO A 193 -13.45 22.07 2.32
C PRO A 193 -14.83 22.61 2.72
N GLU A 194 -14.84 23.75 3.42
CA GLU A 194 -16.05 24.44 3.86
C GLU A 194 -17.02 24.60 2.67
N GLY A 195 -18.14 23.88 2.69
CA GLY A 195 -19.17 23.97 1.65
C GLY A 195 -19.86 22.66 1.25
N ALA A 196 -19.42 21.49 1.71
CA ALA A 196 -20.15 20.24 1.49
C ALA A 196 -21.32 20.13 2.49
N GLU A 197 -22.53 20.50 2.04
CA GLU A 197 -23.76 20.31 2.80
C GLU A 197 -23.89 18.85 3.25
N SER A 198 -24.08 18.66 4.56
CA SER A 198 -24.37 17.35 5.15
C SER A 198 -25.77 16.90 4.70
N PRO A 199 -25.93 15.75 4.03
CA PRO A 199 -27.26 15.21 3.77
C PRO A 199 -27.85 14.71 5.09
N ASP A 200 -28.78 15.48 5.63
CA ASP A 200 -29.56 15.11 6.80
C ASP A 200 -30.48 13.94 6.49
N SER A 201 -30.26 12.87 7.27
CA SER A 201 -31.24 11.86 7.69
C SER A 201 -31.85 10.89 6.65
N GLU A 202 -32.05 9.67 7.14
CA GLU A 202 -32.81 8.56 6.53
C GLU A 202 -32.14 7.77 5.40
N GLY A 203 -31.24 6.87 5.80
CA GLY A 203 -31.07 5.58 5.14
C GLY A 203 -30.34 5.58 3.79
N LEU A 204 -29.24 4.82 3.76
CA LEU A 204 -28.38 4.54 2.61
C LEU A 204 -27.41 5.68 2.23
N PHE A 205 -26.28 5.28 1.65
CA PHE A 205 -25.18 6.10 1.13
C PHE A 205 -24.18 6.62 2.18
N ARG A 206 -23.16 5.78 2.46
CA ARG A 206 -21.91 6.27 3.06
C ARG A 206 -20.98 6.70 1.94
N THR A 207 -21.15 7.92 1.43
CA THR A 207 -20.10 8.57 0.63
C THR A 207 -18.87 8.65 1.53
N SER A 208 -17.79 7.96 1.15
CA SER A 208 -16.55 7.96 1.92
C SER A 208 -15.57 8.86 1.18
N ALA A 209 -15.25 10.00 1.78
CA ALA A 209 -14.14 10.84 1.33
C ALA A 209 -12.83 10.19 1.77
N LEU A 210 -11.90 10.03 0.82
CA LEU A 210 -10.57 9.51 1.09
C LEU A 210 -9.54 10.59 0.82
N TRP A 211 -8.68 10.85 1.81
CA TRP A 211 -7.46 11.61 1.56
C TRP A 211 -6.44 10.69 0.92
N VAL A 212 -6.07 10.97 -0.33
CA VAL A 212 -5.10 10.19 -1.09
C VAL A 212 -3.83 10.99 -1.25
N ILE A 213 -2.69 10.42 -0.84
CA ILE A 213 -1.36 10.95 -1.09
C ILE A 213 -0.72 10.09 -2.18
N THR A 214 -0.50 10.68 -3.34
CA THR A 214 0.24 10.02 -4.44
C THR A 214 1.67 10.46 -4.42
N ARG A 215 2.63 9.53 -4.52
CA ARG A 215 4.04 9.81 -4.82
C ARG A 215 4.34 9.55 -6.29
N ILE A 216 4.62 10.62 -7.03
CA ILE A 216 4.90 10.58 -8.46
C ILE A 216 6.40 10.59 -8.70
N ASN A 217 6.91 9.54 -9.35
CA ASN A 217 8.25 9.49 -9.90
C ASN A 217 8.23 10.09 -11.30
N ALA A 218 8.51 11.39 -11.40
CA ALA A 218 8.70 12.04 -12.69
C ALA A 218 10.10 11.72 -13.23
N LYS A 219 10.39 10.44 -13.51
CA LYS A 219 11.47 10.11 -14.45
C LYS A 219 11.00 10.63 -15.80
N ALA A 220 11.61 11.68 -16.32
CA ALA A 220 11.27 12.21 -17.63
C ALA A 220 11.22 11.05 -18.64
N PRO A 221 10.18 10.94 -19.49
CA PRO A 221 10.22 9.98 -20.58
C PRO A 221 11.46 10.32 -21.41
N GLU A 222 12.37 9.37 -21.56
CA GLU A 222 13.45 9.50 -22.52
C GLU A 222 12.78 9.75 -23.88
N SER A 223 12.88 10.98 -24.37
CA SER A 223 12.48 11.33 -25.72
C SER A 223 13.40 10.55 -26.66
N GLY A 224 12.96 9.37 -27.07
CA GLY A 224 13.69 8.52 -27.99
C GLY A 224 13.04 7.14 -28.11
N ASP A 225 12.50 6.87 -29.29
CA ASP A 225 11.95 5.59 -29.77
C ASP A 225 10.57 5.16 -29.25
N SER A 226 9.56 5.66 -29.97
CA SER A 226 8.45 4.84 -30.42
C SER A 226 8.96 3.52 -31.03
N GLY A 227 8.87 2.44 -30.27
CA GLY A 227 8.83 1.08 -30.80
C GLY A 227 9.99 0.17 -30.39
N ALA A 228 9.89 -0.43 -29.20
CA ALA A 228 10.17 -1.86 -28.99
C ALA A 228 9.94 -2.21 -27.52
N LEU A 229 8.95 -3.07 -27.29
CA LEU A 229 8.89 -3.92 -26.10
C LEU A 229 10.20 -4.73 -26.01
N ARG A 230 11.11 -4.33 -25.13
CA ARG A 230 12.12 -5.26 -24.59
C ARG A 230 11.80 -5.52 -23.13
N ALA A 231 11.26 -6.72 -22.91
CA ALA A 231 11.26 -7.38 -21.63
C ALA A 231 12.66 -7.32 -21.01
N ILE A 232 12.77 -6.89 -19.76
CA ILE A 232 13.98 -7.09 -18.97
C ILE A 232 13.61 -8.05 -17.81
N PRO A 233 14.29 -9.21 -17.73
CA PRO A 233 14.05 -10.22 -16.71
C PRO A 233 14.63 -9.77 -15.36
N TYR A 234 13.91 -10.07 -14.28
CA TYR A 234 14.45 -9.98 -12.93
C TYR A 234 15.13 -11.30 -12.54
N ASN A 235 16.33 -11.16 -11.96
CA ASN A 235 17.22 -12.14 -11.33
C ASN A 235 18.30 -12.81 -12.20
N LEU A 236 19.56 -12.48 -11.92
CA LEU A 236 20.51 -13.39 -11.24
C LEU A 236 21.81 -12.67 -10.89
N SER A 237 22.28 -12.95 -9.68
CA SER A 237 23.62 -12.75 -9.13
C SER A 237 24.72 -13.43 -9.94
N ALA A 238 25.87 -12.77 -10.14
CA ALA A 238 27.23 -13.32 -9.99
C ALA A 238 28.30 -12.33 -10.51
N GLU A 239 29.17 -11.93 -9.60
CA GLU A 239 30.62 -11.73 -9.67
C GLU A 239 31.36 -11.32 -10.97
N SER A 240 32.23 -10.32 -10.74
CA SER A 240 33.65 -10.24 -11.13
C SER A 240 34.07 -9.29 -12.27
N SER A 241 35.11 -8.51 -11.90
CA SER A 241 36.23 -8.06 -12.73
C SER A 241 36.07 -6.82 -13.61
N GLY A 242 36.52 -5.71 -13.03
CA GLY A 242 37.39 -4.65 -13.59
C GLY A 242 37.47 -4.44 -15.10
N MET A 243 37.15 -3.22 -15.53
CA MET A 243 38.04 -2.32 -16.29
C MET A 243 37.30 -1.01 -16.55
N GLY A 244 38.03 0.10 -16.43
CA GLY A 244 37.48 1.45 -16.48
C GLY A 244 36.77 1.76 -17.79
N PHE A 245 35.68 2.52 -17.68
CA PHE A 245 35.09 3.24 -18.80
C PHE A 245 34.83 4.69 -18.41
N CYS A 246 35.24 5.55 -19.31
CA CYS A 246 35.28 7.00 -19.25
C CYS A 246 33.88 7.55 -18.95
N GLY A 247 33.78 8.39 -17.91
CA GLY A 247 32.52 9.00 -17.51
C GLY A 247 31.93 9.87 -18.62
N SER A 248 30.86 9.38 -19.25
CA SER A 248 29.89 10.21 -19.95
C SER A 248 29.30 11.25 -18.98
N PRO A 249 28.89 12.44 -19.44
CA PRO A 249 28.28 13.43 -18.57
C PRO A 249 27.02 12.82 -17.95
N ALA A 250 27.05 12.70 -16.62
CA ALA A 250 25.93 12.21 -15.84
C ALA A 250 24.67 13.00 -16.23
N SER A 251 23.76 12.34 -16.94
CA SER A 251 22.41 12.81 -17.14
C SER A 251 21.82 12.91 -15.74
N ARG A 252 21.74 14.14 -15.20
CA ARG A 252 21.10 14.39 -13.91
C ARG A 252 19.67 13.90 -14.03
N HIS A 253 19.40 12.74 -13.44
CA HIS A 253 18.08 12.14 -13.48
C HIS A 253 17.16 13.00 -12.63
N ARG A 254 16.07 13.47 -13.25
CA ARG A 254 15.00 14.16 -12.55
C ARG A 254 14.19 13.10 -11.83
N ARG A 255 14.22 13.11 -10.50
CA ARG A 255 13.32 12.33 -9.68
C ARG A 255 12.53 13.31 -8.84
N MET A 256 11.23 13.37 -9.10
CA MET A 256 10.33 14.14 -8.26
C MET A 256 9.75 13.21 -7.20
N SER A 257 9.54 13.74 -5.99
CA SER A 257 8.65 13.21 -4.98
C SER A 257 7.48 14.20 -4.89
N LEU A 258 6.53 14.12 -5.82
CA LEU A 258 5.32 14.92 -5.67
C LEU A 258 4.42 14.14 -4.73
N ALA A 259 4.18 14.66 -3.52
CA ALA A 259 3.16 14.15 -2.61
C ALA A 259 1.87 14.95 -2.84
N VAL A 260 0.99 14.46 -3.70
CA VAL A 260 -0.29 15.13 -3.96
C VAL A 260 -1.31 14.61 -2.97
N GLY A 261 -1.64 15.41 -1.95
CA GLY A 261 -2.80 15.21 -1.09
C GLY A 261 -4.07 15.68 -1.79
N GLN A 262 -4.98 14.77 -2.09
CA GLN A 262 -6.26 15.09 -2.74
C GLN A 262 -7.40 14.30 -2.11
N VAL A 263 -8.56 14.94 -1.99
CA VAL A 263 -9.78 14.29 -1.52
C VAL A 263 -10.42 13.56 -2.70
N VAL A 264 -10.34 12.24 -2.68
CA VAL A 264 -11.05 11.37 -3.62
C VAL A 264 -12.40 11.02 -3.01
N VAL A 265 -13.47 11.55 -3.62
CA VAL A 265 -14.83 11.21 -3.22
C VAL A 265 -15.24 9.95 -3.97
N LEU A 266 -15.41 8.85 -3.23
CA LEU A 266 -16.06 7.67 -3.80
C LEU A 266 -17.55 7.97 -3.89
N GLY A 267 -18.03 8.24 -5.12
CA GLY A 267 -19.45 8.41 -5.40
C GLY A 267 -20.28 7.25 -4.85
N CYS A 268 -21.57 7.49 -4.63
CA CYS A 268 -22.53 6.57 -3.99
C CYS A 268 -22.35 5.12 -4.48
N TRP A 269 -21.54 4.37 -3.76
CA TRP A 269 -21.32 2.98 -4.01
C TRP A 269 -22.28 2.22 -3.12
N GLU A 270 -23.25 1.53 -3.72
CA GLU A 270 -23.91 0.43 -3.02
C GLU A 270 -22.85 -0.65 -2.81
N PRO A 271 -22.33 -0.87 -1.59
CA PRO A 271 -21.73 -2.17 -1.31
C PRO A 271 -22.80 -3.17 -1.74
N PRO A 272 -22.49 -4.18 -2.59
CA PRO A 272 -23.49 -5.15 -2.98
C PRO A 272 -24.06 -5.60 -1.68
N SER A 273 -25.34 -5.28 -1.46
CA SER A 273 -25.98 -5.49 -0.17
C SER A 273 -25.52 -6.89 0.21
N ARG A 274 -24.88 -7.06 1.38
CA ARG A 274 -24.94 -8.39 2.00
C ARG A 274 -26.37 -8.76 1.73
N PRO A 275 -26.68 -9.83 0.95
CA PRO A 275 -28.06 -10.21 0.84
C PRO A 275 -28.45 -10.21 2.28
N ALA A 276 -29.33 -9.28 2.61
CA ALA A 276 -29.99 -9.39 3.85
C ALA A 276 -30.75 -10.66 3.49
N VAL A 277 -30.18 -11.79 3.90
CA VAL A 277 -30.89 -12.63 4.82
C VAL A 277 -31.30 -11.68 5.97
N ARG A 278 -32.22 -10.73 5.67
CA ARG A 278 -33.44 -10.57 6.41
C ARG A 278 -33.81 -12.02 6.57
N PRO A 279 -33.73 -12.59 7.78
CA PRO A 279 -34.50 -13.78 8.05
C PRO A 279 -35.91 -13.33 7.62
N GLY A 280 -36.34 -13.75 6.42
CA GLY A 280 -37.61 -13.33 5.86
C GLY A 280 -38.62 -13.52 6.96
N GLY A 281 -39.39 -12.47 7.27
CA GLY A 281 -40.19 -12.33 8.49
C GLY A 281 -40.57 -13.67 9.10
N ARG A 282 -39.69 -14.22 9.95
CA ARG A 282 -40.09 -15.24 10.88
C ARG A 282 -40.62 -14.39 12.00
N GLY A 283 -41.95 -14.28 12.07
CA GLY A 283 -42.62 -13.78 13.26
C GLY A 283 -41.87 -14.34 14.46
N SER A 284 -41.53 -13.48 15.41
CA SER A 284 -40.63 -13.78 16.52
C SER A 284 -41.11 -15.01 17.29
N GLU A 285 -40.70 -16.19 16.81
CA GLU A 285 -41.05 -17.45 17.43
C GLU A 285 -40.36 -17.41 18.78
N SER A 286 -41.18 -17.46 19.83
CA SER A 286 -40.70 -17.41 21.19
C SER A 286 -39.63 -18.49 21.39
N PRO A 287 -38.65 -18.27 22.29
CA PRO A 287 -37.63 -19.28 22.59
C PRO A 287 -38.23 -20.66 22.89
N GLU A 288 -39.40 -20.68 23.54
CA GLU A 288 -40.16 -21.90 23.85
C GLU A 288 -40.75 -22.57 22.61
N ALA A 289 -41.41 -21.82 21.73
CA ALA A 289 -41.96 -22.37 20.49
C ALA A 289 -40.86 -22.94 19.59
N ARG A 290 -39.69 -22.28 19.55
CA ARG A 290 -38.51 -22.74 18.81
C ARG A 290 -37.94 -24.03 19.39
N ARG A 291 -37.86 -24.11 20.71
CA ARG A 291 -37.41 -25.31 21.43
C ARG A 291 -38.34 -26.49 21.16
N GLU A 292 -39.65 -26.25 21.23
CA GLU A 292 -40.66 -27.27 20.99
C GLU A 292 -40.65 -27.78 19.54
N ARG A 293 -40.47 -26.89 18.57
CA ARG A 293 -40.31 -27.29 17.17
C ARG A 293 -39.09 -28.19 16.96
N PHE A 294 -37.95 -27.88 17.56
CA PHE A 294 -36.75 -28.71 17.42
C PHE A 294 -36.90 -30.07 18.11
N ARG A 295 -37.59 -30.11 19.25
CA ARG A 295 -37.94 -31.37 19.92
C ARG A 295 -38.82 -32.25 19.01
N LYS A 296 -39.91 -31.70 18.48
CA LYS A 296 -40.81 -32.42 17.54
C LYS A 296 -40.09 -32.93 16.29
N LEU A 297 -39.14 -32.17 15.75
CA LEU A 297 -38.37 -32.61 14.58
C LEU A 297 -37.45 -33.80 14.90
N LEU A 298 -36.86 -33.85 16.09
CA LEU A 298 -36.04 -34.99 16.53
C LEU A 298 -36.93 -36.20 16.85
N GLU A 299 -38.07 -35.98 17.52
CA GLU A 299 -39.02 -37.04 17.89
C GLU A 299 -39.75 -37.63 16.68
N SER A 300 -39.92 -36.86 15.59
CA SER A 300 -40.51 -37.34 14.34
C SER A 300 -39.69 -38.44 13.65
N GLY A 301 -38.46 -38.73 14.10
CA GLY A 301 -37.54 -39.70 13.49
C GLY A 301 -36.95 -39.23 12.15
N ARG A 302 -37.32 -38.03 11.67
CA ARG A 302 -36.84 -37.45 10.42
C ARG A 302 -35.36 -37.09 10.46
N TYR A 303 -34.79 -36.92 11.65
CA TYR A 303 -33.38 -36.68 11.88
C TYR A 303 -32.91 -37.61 12.99
N ARG A 304 -31.81 -38.33 12.76
CA ARG A 304 -31.26 -39.33 13.69
C ARG A 304 -30.47 -38.68 14.83
N SER A 305 -30.04 -37.43 14.66
CA SER A 305 -29.24 -36.71 15.64
C SER A 305 -29.39 -35.19 15.55
N GLN A 306 -28.99 -34.49 16.63
CA GLN A 306 -28.91 -33.02 16.64
C GLN A 306 -27.92 -32.48 15.60
N SER A 307 -26.86 -33.23 15.29
CA SER A 307 -25.87 -32.86 14.26
C SER A 307 -26.48 -32.86 12.87
N GLU A 308 -27.31 -33.86 12.57
CA GLU A 308 -28.01 -33.98 11.28
C GLU A 308 -29.06 -32.87 11.12
N LEU A 309 -29.81 -32.58 12.18
CA LEU A 309 -30.74 -31.45 12.22
C LEU A 309 -29.99 -30.11 12.04
N ALA A 310 -28.81 -29.95 12.64
CA ALA A 310 -28.01 -28.74 12.52
C ALA A 310 -27.50 -28.53 11.08
N ALA A 311 -27.02 -29.59 10.45
CA ALA A 311 -26.62 -29.58 9.05
C ALA A 311 -27.80 -29.22 8.13
N ALA A 312 -28.98 -29.82 8.35
CA ALA A 312 -30.18 -29.54 7.57
C ALA A 312 -30.68 -28.09 7.71
N LEU A 313 -30.47 -27.46 8.88
CA LEU A 313 -30.89 -26.09 9.16
C LEU A 313 -29.79 -25.04 8.88
N GLY A 314 -28.60 -25.45 8.41
CA GLY A 314 -27.48 -24.55 8.15
C GLY A 314 -26.92 -23.89 9.41
N CYS A 315 -27.00 -24.55 10.57
CA CYS A 315 -26.51 -24.05 11.85
C CYS A 315 -25.55 -25.05 12.51
N THR A 316 -24.95 -24.67 13.64
CA THR A 316 -24.00 -25.53 14.35
C THR A 316 -24.70 -26.39 15.41
N GLN A 317 -24.24 -27.63 15.59
CA GLN A 317 -24.78 -28.53 16.61
C GLN A 317 -24.79 -27.91 18.03
N PRO A 318 -23.74 -27.18 18.48
CA PRO A 318 -23.76 -26.50 19.78
C PRO A 318 -24.82 -25.41 19.92
N TRP A 319 -25.28 -24.82 18.80
CA TRP A 319 -26.39 -23.87 18.82
C TRP A 319 -27.73 -24.57 19.05
N ILE A 320 -27.98 -25.71 18.38
CA ILE A 320 -29.18 -26.54 18.62
C ILE A 320 -29.22 -27.03 20.08
N SER A 321 -28.09 -27.51 20.62
CA SER A 321 -28.03 -27.94 22.01
C SER A 321 -28.27 -26.80 23.00
N ARG A 322 -27.96 -25.54 22.65
CA ARG A 322 -28.29 -24.38 23.49
C ARG A 322 -29.79 -24.08 23.46
N VAL A 323 -30.41 -24.11 22.27
CA VAL A 323 -31.86 -23.92 22.11
C VAL A 323 -32.64 -25.00 22.88
N LEU A 324 -32.23 -26.27 22.77
CA LEU A 324 -32.89 -27.39 23.46
C LEU A 324 -32.71 -27.37 24.98
N ARG A 325 -31.66 -26.70 25.49
CA ARG A 325 -31.42 -26.49 26.92
C ARG A 325 -32.12 -25.23 27.48
N GLY A 326 -32.65 -24.38 26.61
CA GLY A 326 -33.29 -23.11 27.03
C GLY A 326 -32.30 -21.98 27.31
N ASN A 327 -31.05 -22.07 26.83
CA ASN A 327 -30.00 -21.08 27.08
C ASN A 327 -29.87 -20.09 25.91
N VAL A 328 -30.99 -19.66 25.30
CA VAL A 328 -31.04 -18.82 24.09
C VAL A 328 -32.06 -17.72 24.25
#